data_AF-A0AAN8ZZK3-F1
#
_entry.id   AF-A0AAN8ZZK3-F1
#
_cell.length_a   1.000
_cell.length_b   1.000
_cell.length_c   1.000
_cell.angle_alpha   90.00
_cell.angle_beta   90.00
_cell.angle_gamma   90.00
#
_symmetry.space_group_name_H-M   'P 1'
#
loop_
_entity.id
_entity.type
_entity.pdbx_description
1 polymer ?
#
loop_
_entity_poly.entity_id
_entity_poly.type
_entity_poly.pdbx_seq_one_letter_code
_entity_poly.pdbx_strand_id
1 'polypeptide(L)'
;LVLDNAGFELVSDLCFMAFLTEAGLATNVTIHPKTKPWFVSDTVYRDIVWTIDTLKEVGGSSGEIANKWSNYFATGRWKIRQNKFWTTHHDFASMNDVEPDLHAELAKASLIIFKGDLNYRKLTGDLNWPTHTSFKHALRGFCPAPVVTVRTAKGGPVVGLAPGVAERIAAISPDWNISGDYGVIQLCTS
;
A
#
# COMPACT_ATOMS: atom_id res chain seq x y z
N LEU A 1 4.46 -4.63 -2.64
CA LEU A 1 3.99 -3.62 -1.68
C LEU A 1 3.96 -2.25 -2.36
N VAL A 2 2.78 -1.64 -2.47
CA VAL A 2 2.62 -0.28 -3.00
C VAL A 2 2.58 0.68 -1.82
N LEU A 3 3.61 1.52 -1.72
CA LEU A 3 3.89 2.32 -0.53
C LEU A 3 2.99 3.56 -0.44
N ASP A 4 2.77 4.02 0.80
CA ASP A 4 2.17 5.31 1.13
C ASP A 4 3.25 6.24 1.69
N ASN A 5 3.28 6.49 3.01
CA ASN A 5 4.14 7.50 3.61
C ASN A 5 5.57 7.03 3.92
N ALA A 6 6.51 7.97 3.86
CA ALA A 6 7.86 7.84 4.38
C ALA A 6 7.89 7.88 5.92
N GLY A 7 9.08 7.87 6.51
CA GLY A 7 9.25 7.94 7.96
C GLY A 7 8.81 6.67 8.67
N PHE A 8 8.05 6.80 9.75
CA PHE A 8 7.69 5.66 10.60
C PHE A 8 6.83 4.60 9.89
N GLU A 9 5.96 5.01 8.97
CA GLU A 9 5.17 4.07 8.17
C GLU A 9 6.08 3.21 7.28
N LEU A 10 7.04 3.84 6.60
CA LEU A 10 8.04 3.13 5.78
C LEU A 10 8.88 2.17 6.62
N VAL A 11 9.32 2.58 7.81
CA VAL A 11 10.05 1.69 8.74
C VAL A 11 9.19 0.47 9.12
N SER A 12 7.91 0.70 9.43
CA SER A 12 6.97 -0.37 9.75
C SER A 12 6.77 -1.33 8.57
N ASP A 13 6.70 -0.80 7.35
CA ASP A 13 6.61 -1.60 6.13
C ASP A 13 7.87 -2.44 5.89
N LEU A 14 9.07 -1.89 6.11
CA LEU A 14 10.33 -2.62 6.00
C LEU A 14 10.44 -3.72 7.07
N CYS A 15 10.02 -3.45 8.31
CA CYS A 15 9.91 -4.47 9.36
C CYS A 15 8.97 -5.61 8.94
N PHE A 16 7.80 -5.28 8.40
CA PHE A 16 6.82 -6.26 7.96
C PHE A 16 7.36 -7.11 6.79
N MET A 17 8.04 -6.49 5.83
CA MET A 17 8.71 -7.21 4.74
C MET A 17 9.79 -8.15 5.26
N ALA A 18 10.56 -7.75 6.28
CA ALA A 18 11.59 -8.59 6.90
C ALA A 18 10.97 -9.82 7.56
N PHE A 19 9.88 -9.62 8.30
CA PHE A 19 9.10 -10.72 8.86
C PHE A 19 8.64 -11.71 7.79
N LEU A 20 8.01 -11.23 6.69
CA LEU A 20 7.57 -12.11 5.60
C LEU A 20 8.72 -12.90 4.97
N THR A 21 9.88 -12.25 4.83
CA THR A 21 11.09 -12.80 4.21
C THR A 21 11.74 -13.87 5.08
N GLU A 22 11.70 -13.70 6.40
CA GLU A 22 12.33 -14.57 7.39
C GLU A 22 11.45 -15.74 7.80
N ALA A 23 10.14 -15.51 7.89
CA ALA A 23 9.15 -16.56 8.12
C ALA A 23 8.97 -17.48 6.91
N GLY A 24 9.65 -17.22 5.78
CA GLY A 24 9.51 -17.99 4.54
C GLY A 24 8.17 -17.78 3.83
N LEU A 25 7.39 -16.77 4.23
CA LEU A 25 6.10 -16.41 3.63
C LEU A 25 6.27 -15.67 2.30
N ALA A 26 7.41 -15.00 2.10
CA ALA A 26 7.78 -14.39 0.84
C ALA A 26 9.24 -14.69 0.48
N THR A 27 9.46 -15.26 -0.72
CA THR A 27 10.82 -15.48 -1.24
C THR A 27 11.42 -14.19 -1.80
N ASN A 28 10.57 -13.39 -2.46
CA ASN A 28 10.90 -12.11 -3.07
C ASN A 28 9.85 -11.05 -2.68
N VAL A 29 10.29 -9.81 -2.47
CA VAL A 29 9.41 -8.67 -2.22
C VAL A 29 9.75 -7.53 -3.17
N THR A 30 8.76 -7.05 -3.92
CA THR A 30 8.90 -5.84 -4.74
C THR A 30 8.18 -4.68 -4.06
N ILE A 31 8.86 -3.54 -3.91
CA ILE A 31 8.29 -2.30 -3.39
C ILE A 31 8.14 -1.25 -4.49
N HIS A 32 7.01 -0.55 -4.47
CA HIS A 32 6.66 0.47 -5.44
C HIS A 32 6.54 1.84 -4.77
N PRO A 33 7.62 2.65 -4.76
CA PRO A 33 7.57 4.04 -4.32
C PRO A 33 7.05 4.97 -5.42
N LYS A 34 6.74 6.21 -5.05
CA LYS A 34 6.40 7.28 -6.00
C LYS A 34 7.65 7.75 -6.78
N THR A 35 7.43 8.35 -7.94
CA THR A 35 8.52 8.82 -8.84
C THR A 35 8.91 10.28 -8.63
N LYS A 36 8.13 11.04 -7.87
CA LYS A 36 8.32 12.46 -7.56
C LYS A 36 7.68 12.78 -6.19
N PRO A 37 8.03 13.89 -5.53
CA PRO A 37 7.32 14.33 -4.34
C PRO A 37 5.81 14.35 -4.59
N TRP A 38 5.07 13.65 -3.73
CA TRP A 38 3.66 13.35 -3.96
C TRP A 38 2.95 13.35 -2.60
N PHE A 39 1.80 14.01 -2.51
CA PHE A 39 0.97 14.05 -1.30
C PHE A 39 1.75 14.31 0.01
N VAL A 40 2.74 15.21 -0.07
CA VAL A 40 3.62 15.66 1.04
C VAL A 40 4.56 14.57 1.56
N SER A 41 4.01 13.46 2.05
CA SER A 41 4.75 12.43 2.78
C SER A 41 4.94 11.13 2.01
N ASP A 42 4.42 10.98 0.78
CA ASP A 42 4.56 9.72 0.06
C ASP A 42 6.03 9.37 -0.20
N THR A 43 6.37 8.10 0.06
CA THR A 43 7.73 7.57 -0.12
C THR A 43 8.17 7.65 -1.59
N VAL A 44 9.29 8.33 -1.83
CA VAL A 44 10.08 8.21 -3.06
C VAL A 44 11.32 7.34 -2.84
N TYR A 45 12.01 6.98 -3.93
CA TYR A 45 13.24 6.16 -3.87
C TYR A 45 14.26 6.68 -2.85
N ARG A 46 14.48 8.00 -2.83
CA ARG A 46 15.47 8.62 -1.95
C ARG A 46 15.14 8.44 -0.47
N ASP A 47 13.86 8.40 -0.10
CA ASP A 47 13.45 8.23 1.30
C ASP A 47 13.75 6.83 1.80
N ILE A 48 13.66 5.80 0.95
CA ILE A 48 14.03 4.41 1.28
C ILE A 48 15.52 4.33 1.58
N VAL A 49 16.35 4.85 0.68
CA VAL A 49 17.81 4.87 0.86
C VAL A 49 18.17 5.65 2.11
N TRP A 50 17.65 6.88 2.24
CA TRP A 50 17.91 7.74 3.38
C TRP A 50 17.50 7.10 4.71
N THR A 51 16.34 6.44 4.77
CA THR A 51 15.86 5.76 5.99
C THR A 51 16.81 4.64 6.41
N ILE A 52 17.24 3.82 5.45
CA ILE A 52 18.15 2.70 5.71
C ILE A 52 19.50 3.22 6.20
N ASP A 53 20.08 4.21 5.52
CA ASP A 53 21.39 4.74 5.87
C ASP A 53 21.35 5.48 7.22
N THR A 54 20.30 6.24 7.49
CA THR A 54 20.09 6.89 8.80
C THR A 54 20.05 5.87 9.94
N LEU A 55 19.33 4.76 9.76
CA LEU A 55 19.24 3.72 10.81
C LEU A 55 20.58 2.99 11.02
N LYS A 56 21.39 2.81 9.96
CA LYS A 56 22.75 2.29 10.09
C LYS A 56 23.64 3.22 10.91
N GLU A 57 23.57 4.53 10.63
CA GLU A 57 24.34 5.54 11.35
C GLU A 57 23.97 5.60 12.84
N VAL A 58 22.68 5.48 13.16
CA VAL A 58 22.20 5.39 14.55
C VAL A 58 22.79 4.19 15.29
N GLY A 59 23.00 3.06 14.59
CA GLY A 59 23.60 1.86 15.16
C GLY A 59 22.67 1.09 16.10
N GLY A 60 23.26 0.21 16.94
CA GLY A 60 22.50 -0.69 17.81
C GLY A 60 21.54 -1.60 17.03
N SER A 61 20.37 -1.90 17.62
CA SER A 61 19.34 -2.73 16.98
C SER A 61 18.80 -2.10 15.68
N SER A 62 18.73 -0.77 15.61
CA SER A 62 18.34 -0.04 14.39
C SER A 62 19.34 -0.25 13.25
N GLY A 63 20.64 -0.23 13.55
CA GLY A 63 21.68 -0.49 12.56
C GLY A 63 21.71 -1.95 12.11
N GLU A 64 21.53 -2.88 13.04
CA GLU A 64 21.44 -4.32 12.74
C GLU A 64 20.29 -4.64 11.77
N ILE A 65 19.09 -4.11 12.04
CA ILE A 65 17.93 -4.35 11.17
C ILE A 65 18.11 -3.67 9.79
N ALA A 66 18.68 -2.47 9.74
CA ALA A 66 18.94 -1.75 8.48
C ALA A 66 20.02 -2.43 7.61
N ASN A 67 21.05 -3.00 8.23
CA ASN A 67 22.04 -3.83 7.54
C ASN A 67 21.39 -5.09 6.95
N LYS A 68 20.47 -5.71 7.68
CA LYS A 68 19.70 -6.87 7.19
C LYS A 68 18.86 -6.50 5.96
N TRP A 69 18.15 -5.38 6.00
CA TRP A 69 17.38 -4.87 4.86
C TRP A 69 18.27 -4.59 3.66
N SER A 70 19.44 -3.97 3.88
CA SER A 70 20.42 -3.72 2.82
C SER A 70 20.87 -5.01 2.15
N ASN A 71 21.10 -6.07 2.93
CA ASN A 71 21.44 -7.38 2.39
C ASN A 71 20.30 -7.99 1.56
N TYR A 72 19.03 -7.80 1.94
CA TYR A 72 17.90 -8.25 1.12
C TYR A 72 17.82 -7.54 -0.24
N PHE A 73 18.13 -6.23 -0.29
CA PHE A 73 18.25 -5.51 -1.55
C PHE A 73 19.47 -5.98 -2.36
N ALA A 74 20.63 -6.11 -1.73
CA ALA A 74 21.87 -6.51 -2.39
C ALA A 74 21.79 -7.92 -3.00
N THR A 75 21.11 -8.84 -2.32
CA THR A 75 20.88 -10.22 -2.81
C THR A 75 19.71 -10.33 -3.79
N GLY A 76 19.01 -9.23 -4.08
CA GLY A 76 17.87 -9.19 -4.98
C GLY A 76 16.60 -9.85 -4.44
N ARG A 77 16.58 -10.30 -3.17
CA ARG A 77 15.37 -10.77 -2.50
C ARG A 77 14.35 -9.65 -2.38
N TRP A 78 14.81 -8.42 -2.14
CA TRP A 78 13.98 -7.22 -2.22
C TRP A 78 14.33 -6.39 -3.44
N LYS A 79 13.33 -5.81 -4.09
CA LYS A 79 13.48 -4.99 -5.30
C LYS A 79 12.68 -3.71 -5.19
N ILE A 80 13.24 -2.63 -5.72
CA ILE A 80 12.54 -1.35 -5.86
C ILE A 80 12.11 -1.17 -7.31
N ARG A 81 10.83 -0.88 -7.53
CA ARG A 81 10.24 -0.70 -8.87
C ARG A 81 9.45 0.60 -8.93
N GLN A 82 10.06 1.61 -9.54
CA GLN A 82 9.42 2.89 -9.81
C GLN A 82 8.63 2.82 -11.12
N ASN A 83 7.42 3.37 -11.12
CA ASN A 83 6.64 3.57 -12.33
C ASN A 83 5.86 4.90 -12.22
N LYS A 84 5.79 5.67 -13.32
CA LYS A 84 5.13 6.98 -13.33
C LYS A 84 3.64 6.90 -13.03
N PHE A 85 3.00 5.78 -13.37
CA PHE A 85 1.57 5.51 -13.16
C PHE A 85 1.12 5.84 -11.73
N TRP A 86 1.93 5.50 -10.73
CA TRP A 86 1.64 5.77 -9.31
C TRP A 86 1.40 7.25 -9.01
N THR A 87 2.00 8.15 -9.79
CA THR A 87 1.91 9.61 -9.66
C THR A 87 1.12 10.29 -10.78
N THR A 88 0.29 9.52 -11.49
CA THR A 88 -0.72 10.06 -12.42
C THR A 88 -2.06 10.27 -11.70
N HIS A 89 -3.03 10.88 -12.38
CA HIS A 89 -4.41 11.00 -11.91
C HIS A 89 -5.23 9.72 -12.10
N HIS A 90 -4.71 8.73 -12.83
CA HIS A 90 -5.44 7.51 -13.15
C HIS A 90 -5.71 6.68 -11.89
N ASP A 91 -6.91 6.13 -11.83
CA ASP A 91 -7.27 5.08 -10.90
C ASP A 91 -6.75 3.72 -11.38
N PHE A 92 -6.80 2.70 -10.52
CA PHE A 92 -6.18 1.42 -10.85
C PHE A 92 -6.98 0.58 -11.83
N ALA A 93 -8.29 0.81 -11.96
CA ALA A 93 -9.12 0.14 -12.96
C ALA A 93 -8.64 0.42 -14.39
N SER A 94 -8.12 1.62 -14.65
CA SER A 94 -7.54 2.00 -15.94
C SER A 94 -6.10 1.52 -16.18
N MET A 95 -5.46 0.83 -15.23
CA MET A 95 -4.03 0.48 -15.33
C MET A 95 -3.73 -0.40 -16.53
N ASN A 96 -4.57 -1.39 -16.83
CA ASN A 96 -4.34 -2.30 -17.95
C ASN A 96 -4.38 -1.59 -19.31
N ASP A 97 -5.13 -0.49 -19.42
CA ASP A 97 -5.26 0.28 -20.66
C ASP A 97 -4.14 1.32 -20.81
N VAL A 98 -3.72 1.93 -19.69
CA VAL A 98 -2.77 3.06 -19.69
C VAL A 98 -1.33 2.63 -19.48
N GLU A 99 -1.10 1.59 -18.67
CA GLU A 99 0.22 1.07 -18.33
C GLU A 99 0.17 -0.49 -18.25
N PRO A 100 -0.04 -1.16 -19.40
CA PRO A 100 -0.20 -2.63 -19.45
C PRO A 100 1.01 -3.38 -18.92
N ASP A 101 2.23 -2.84 -19.10
CA ASP A 101 3.46 -3.47 -18.61
C ASP A 101 3.50 -3.53 -17.08
N LEU A 102 3.06 -2.48 -16.38
CA LEU A 102 2.93 -2.49 -14.93
C LEU A 102 1.86 -3.48 -14.49
N HIS A 103 0.71 -3.51 -15.17
CA HIS A 103 -0.35 -4.47 -14.86
C HIS A 103 0.14 -5.91 -15.01
N ALA A 104 0.87 -6.23 -16.09
CA ALA A 104 1.49 -7.52 -16.33
C ALA A 104 2.61 -7.85 -15.33
N GLU A 105 3.35 -6.86 -14.83
CA GLU A 105 4.29 -7.03 -13.73
C GLU A 105 3.57 -7.42 -12.43
N LEU A 106 2.52 -6.68 -12.07
CA LEU A 106 1.72 -6.92 -10.87
C LEU A 106 1.03 -8.29 -10.90
N ALA A 107 0.61 -8.75 -12.08
CA ALA A 107 -0.03 -10.06 -12.26
C ALA A 107 0.88 -11.25 -11.92
N LYS A 108 2.20 -11.04 -11.81
CA LYS A 108 3.16 -12.07 -11.39
C LYS A 108 3.24 -12.22 -9.87
N ALA A 109 2.62 -11.32 -9.10
CA ALA A 109 2.68 -11.35 -7.65
C ALA A 109 1.74 -12.43 -7.08
N SER A 110 2.17 -13.09 -6.01
CA SER A 110 1.27 -13.96 -5.22
C SER A 110 0.29 -13.15 -4.35
N LEU A 111 0.67 -11.92 -4.00
CA LEU A 111 -0.13 -10.99 -3.21
C LEU A 111 0.37 -9.55 -3.44
N ILE A 112 -0.55 -8.62 -3.64
CA ILE A 112 -0.26 -7.19 -3.74
C ILE A 112 -0.88 -6.49 -2.53
N ILE A 113 -0.06 -5.79 -1.76
CA ILE A 113 -0.49 -5.02 -0.60
C ILE A 113 -0.41 -3.53 -0.94
N PHE A 114 -1.53 -2.82 -0.79
CA PHE A 114 -1.67 -1.38 -0.97
C PHE A 114 -1.80 -0.69 0.37
N LYS A 115 -0.88 0.23 0.66
CA LYS A 115 -0.86 0.98 1.91
C LYS A 115 -1.65 2.29 1.80
N GLY A 116 -2.37 2.64 2.86
CA GLY A 116 -2.86 4.01 3.04
C GLY A 116 -4.07 4.41 2.20
N ASP A 117 -4.50 5.65 2.42
CA ASP A 117 -5.78 6.19 1.97
C ASP A 117 -5.80 6.45 0.45
N LEU A 118 -4.76 7.07 -0.10
CA LEU A 118 -4.70 7.40 -1.52
C LEU A 118 -4.75 6.15 -2.41
N ASN A 119 -4.03 5.09 -2.02
CA ASN A 119 -4.09 3.83 -2.76
C ASN A 119 -5.50 3.21 -2.71
N TYR A 120 -6.20 3.29 -1.57
CA TYR A 120 -7.58 2.82 -1.45
C TYR A 120 -8.53 3.60 -2.35
N ARG A 121 -8.40 4.93 -2.37
CA ARG A 121 -9.19 5.80 -3.26
C ARG A 121 -8.94 5.46 -4.73
N LYS A 122 -7.67 5.24 -5.13
CA LYS A 122 -7.36 4.78 -6.51
C LYS A 122 -7.84 3.36 -6.82
N LEU A 123 -7.87 2.44 -5.85
CA LEU A 123 -8.47 1.12 -6.01
C LEU A 123 -9.97 1.22 -6.31
N THR A 124 -10.67 2.10 -5.57
CA THR A 124 -12.14 2.24 -5.63
C THR A 124 -12.62 3.33 -6.60
N GLY A 125 -11.70 4.01 -7.28
CA GLY A 125 -12.00 5.11 -8.20
C GLY A 125 -12.44 6.41 -7.55
N ASP A 126 -12.34 6.49 -6.22
CA ASP A 126 -12.79 7.65 -5.43
C ASP A 126 -14.27 8.03 -5.69
N LEU A 127 -15.10 7.03 -6.01
CA LEU A 127 -16.52 7.22 -6.33
C LEU A 127 -17.39 7.17 -5.07
N ASN A 128 -18.59 7.76 -5.16
CA ASN A 128 -19.56 7.74 -4.07
C ASN A 128 -20.30 6.39 -3.99
N TRP A 129 -19.61 5.38 -3.45
CA TRP A 129 -20.15 4.04 -3.26
C TRP A 129 -21.04 3.95 -2.01
N PRO A 130 -22.18 3.22 -2.07
CA PRO A 130 -22.82 2.72 -0.86
C PRO A 130 -21.83 1.90 -0.03
N THR A 131 -21.83 2.07 1.28
CA THR A 131 -20.83 1.45 2.18
C THR A 131 -20.86 -0.08 2.19
N HIS A 132 -21.99 -0.67 1.82
CA HIS A 132 -22.19 -2.11 1.69
C HIS A 132 -21.83 -2.66 0.31
N THR A 133 -21.41 -1.82 -0.65
CA THR A 133 -20.88 -2.26 -1.94
C THR A 133 -19.73 -3.22 -1.70
N SER A 134 -19.70 -4.38 -2.37
CA SER A 134 -18.59 -5.32 -2.16
C SER A 134 -17.25 -4.71 -2.63
N PHE A 135 -16.16 -5.03 -1.94
CA PHE A 135 -14.82 -4.57 -2.33
C PHE A 135 -14.47 -5.02 -3.77
N LYS A 136 -14.79 -6.26 -4.14
CA LYS A 136 -14.61 -6.80 -5.50
C LYS A 136 -15.33 -5.96 -6.56
N HIS A 137 -16.55 -5.50 -6.29
CA HIS A 137 -17.27 -4.63 -7.22
C HIS A 137 -16.62 -3.24 -7.33
N ALA A 138 -16.22 -2.66 -6.19
CA ALA A 138 -15.58 -1.34 -6.17
C ALA A 138 -14.21 -1.30 -6.88
N LEU A 139 -13.51 -2.44 -6.99
CA LEU A 139 -12.27 -2.57 -7.76
C LEU A 139 -12.46 -2.42 -9.27
N ARG A 140 -13.70 -2.53 -9.78
CA ARG A 140 -14.04 -2.31 -11.20
C ARG A 140 -13.15 -3.08 -12.17
N GLY A 141 -12.87 -4.34 -11.85
CA GLY A 141 -12.06 -5.24 -12.68
C GLY A 141 -10.56 -5.20 -12.39
N PHE A 142 -10.06 -4.28 -11.55
CA PHE A 142 -8.65 -4.29 -11.14
C PHE A 142 -8.37 -5.45 -10.18
N CYS A 143 -7.94 -6.59 -10.74
CA CYS A 143 -7.51 -7.76 -9.98
C CYS A 143 -6.36 -8.49 -10.71
N PRO A 144 -5.19 -7.85 -10.89
CA PRO A 144 -4.05 -8.50 -11.55
C PRO A 144 -3.57 -9.74 -10.79
N ALA A 145 -3.70 -9.73 -9.47
CA ALA A 145 -3.37 -10.80 -8.53
C ALA A 145 -4.24 -10.64 -7.27
N PRO A 146 -4.16 -11.51 -6.25
CA PRO A 146 -4.77 -11.24 -4.95
C PRO A 146 -4.35 -9.87 -4.41
N VAL A 147 -5.34 -9.02 -4.10
CA VAL A 147 -5.12 -7.64 -3.63
C VAL A 147 -5.55 -7.52 -2.18
N VAL A 148 -4.69 -6.96 -1.35
CA VAL A 148 -5.00 -6.51 0.00
C VAL A 148 -4.78 -5.00 0.08
N THR A 149 -5.70 -4.30 0.70
CA THR A 149 -5.47 -2.92 1.13
C THR A 149 -5.44 -2.86 2.66
N VAL A 150 -4.46 -2.13 3.20
CA VAL A 150 -4.33 -1.81 4.61
C VAL A 150 -4.40 -0.30 4.72
N ARG A 151 -5.56 0.20 5.17
CA ARG A 151 -5.91 1.61 5.04
C ARG A 151 -6.56 2.13 6.30
N THR A 152 -6.03 3.24 6.80
CA THR A 152 -6.72 4.12 7.74
C THR A 152 -7.64 5.06 6.97
N ALA A 153 -8.89 5.25 7.42
CA ALA A 153 -9.89 6.07 6.75
C ALA A 153 -9.61 7.57 6.95
N LYS A 154 -9.12 8.23 5.89
CA LYS A 154 -8.76 9.66 5.88
C LYS A 154 -9.48 10.44 4.77
N GLY A 155 -10.60 9.90 4.28
CA GLY A 155 -11.43 10.49 3.24
C GLY A 155 -11.73 9.59 2.05
N GLY A 156 -12.73 9.96 1.25
CA GLY A 156 -13.23 9.12 0.14
C GLY A 156 -14.09 7.94 0.61
N PRO A 157 -14.40 6.99 -0.28
CA PRO A 157 -15.33 5.91 0.01
C PRO A 157 -14.78 4.91 1.02
N VAL A 158 -15.68 4.25 1.74
CA VAL A 158 -15.41 3.02 2.50
C VAL A 158 -16.44 2.01 2.03
N VAL A 159 -16.01 0.88 1.49
CA VAL A 159 -16.89 -0.17 0.94
C VAL A 159 -16.74 -1.47 1.74
N GLY A 160 -17.57 -2.47 1.46
CA GLY A 160 -17.48 -3.81 2.03
C GLY A 160 -17.92 -3.91 3.49
N LEU A 161 -18.63 -2.92 4.02
CA LEU A 161 -19.17 -2.95 5.37
C LEU A 161 -20.47 -3.76 5.41
N ALA A 162 -20.69 -4.50 6.50
CA ALA A 162 -21.99 -5.12 6.72
C ALA A 162 -23.07 -4.04 6.91
N PRO A 163 -24.33 -4.31 6.50
CA PRO A 163 -25.44 -3.37 6.69
C PRO A 163 -25.54 -2.88 8.15
N GLY A 164 -25.72 -1.58 8.35
CA GLY A 164 -25.85 -0.97 9.67
C GLY A 164 -24.52 -0.67 10.37
N VAL A 165 -23.37 -1.16 9.89
CA VAL A 165 -22.06 -0.89 10.53
C VAL A 165 -21.70 0.59 10.41
N ALA A 166 -21.81 1.17 9.21
CA ALA A 166 -21.47 2.56 8.96
C ALA A 166 -22.35 3.51 9.80
N GLU A 167 -23.64 3.20 9.90
CA GLU A 167 -24.62 3.97 10.67
C GLU A 167 -24.32 3.91 12.17
N ARG A 168 -23.96 2.74 12.69
CA ARG A 168 -23.57 2.59 14.11
C ARG A 168 -22.29 3.36 14.43
N ILE A 169 -21.29 3.32 13.55
CA ILE A 169 -20.04 4.07 13.75
C ILE A 169 -20.32 5.58 13.67
N ALA A 170 -21.08 6.02 12.67
CA ALA A 170 -21.42 7.43 12.47
C ALA A 170 -22.23 8.03 13.63
N ALA A 171 -23.02 7.21 14.34
CA ALA A 171 -23.73 7.63 15.55
C ALA A 171 -22.79 7.97 16.72
N ILE A 172 -21.56 7.43 16.72
CA ILE A 172 -20.55 7.63 17.78
C ILE A 172 -19.50 8.67 17.34
N SER A 173 -19.00 8.54 16.11
CA SER A 173 -18.01 9.43 15.50
C SER A 173 -18.53 9.83 14.12
N PRO A 174 -19.19 10.98 13.98
CA PRO A 174 -19.73 11.45 12.70
C PRO A 174 -18.66 11.62 11.61
N ASP A 175 -17.40 11.80 11.99
CA ASP A 175 -16.23 12.02 11.16
C ASP A 175 -15.35 10.76 10.98
N TRP A 176 -15.84 9.58 11.36
CA TRP A 176 -15.08 8.32 11.37
C TRP A 176 -14.37 7.97 10.06
N ASN A 177 -14.90 8.41 8.92
CA ASN A 177 -14.34 8.12 7.60
C ASN A 177 -13.29 9.13 7.14
N ILE A 178 -13.04 10.19 7.92
CA ILE A 178 -12.04 11.24 7.65
C ILE A 178 -11.05 11.46 8.81
N SER A 179 -11.38 11.06 10.04
CA SER A 179 -10.57 11.35 11.23
C SER A 179 -9.22 10.63 11.26
N GLY A 180 -9.14 9.46 10.62
CA GLY A 180 -7.98 8.60 10.69
C GLY A 180 -7.96 7.65 11.89
N ASP A 181 -9.05 7.53 12.64
CA ASP A 181 -9.13 6.64 13.81
C ASP A 181 -9.57 5.22 13.44
N TYR A 182 -10.21 5.06 12.28
CA TYR A 182 -10.73 3.79 11.80
C TYR A 182 -9.86 3.24 10.68
N GLY A 183 -9.71 1.92 10.63
CA GLY A 183 -8.94 1.24 9.60
C GLY A 183 -9.68 0.03 9.04
N VAL A 184 -9.36 -0.31 7.79
CA VAL A 184 -9.84 -1.51 7.11
C VAL A 184 -8.66 -2.31 6.57
N ILE A 185 -8.79 -3.62 6.67
CA ILE A 185 -7.96 -4.58 5.93
C ILE A 185 -8.91 -5.38 5.06
N GLN A 186 -8.80 -5.22 3.74
CA GLN A 186 -9.72 -5.85 2.79
C GLN A 186 -8.94 -6.65 1.76
N LEU A 187 -9.28 -7.93 1.65
CA LEU A 187 -8.74 -8.87 0.67
C LEU A 187 -9.75 -9.04 -0.48
N CYS A 188 -9.26 -9.02 -1.71
CA CYS A 188 -9.97 -9.51 -2.88
C CYS A 188 -9.11 -10.57 -3.57
N THR A 189 -9.65 -11.77 -3.73
CA THR A 189 -9.10 -12.84 -4.57
C THR A 189 -9.94 -12.98 -5.83
N SER A 190 -9.32 -13.44 -6.92
CA SER A 190 -9.98 -13.75 -8.19
C SER A 190 -11.10 -14.76 -7.99
#